data_AF-F5ZA29-F1
#
_entry.id   AF-F5ZA29-F1
#
_cell.length_a   1.000
_cell.length_b   1.000
_cell.length_c   1.000
_cell.angle_alpha   90.00
_cell.angle_beta   90.00
_cell.angle_gamma   90.00
#
_symmetry.space_group_name_H-M   'P 1'
#
loop_
_entity.id
_entity.type
_entity.pdbx_description
1 polymer ?
#
loop_
_entity_poly.entity_id
_entity_poly.type
_entity_poly.pdbx_seq_one_letter_code
_entity_poly.pdbx_strand_id
1 'polypeptide(L)'
;MYRLFISLLLAFYFALMPVTAQSEPLTLPPGLWEGVSESNYNYKLLQINENGEHFLFEAGIGNAFRHIRRLPFDNDHIECNTLNCEITLPSYEDGYVKHLILSPYIDTGYQVLESTTNKNNKPILSSTYQLDKQKKQSSVRNFIDMYRGSIEALANTATDDIFGLWVGIMRISGKNELISIEIYPNKEGRLVRFINGSSYTNQTSFNPEDILKEGSVYTVKTSHPTFANSLLFTIRSSNVLNGYAYSVYKNRPLESMTFTLYRIHN
;
A
#
# COMPACT_ATOMS: atom_id res chain seq x y z
N MET A 1 16.78 -15.26 -68.62
CA MET A 1 17.53 -14.36 -67.69
C MET A 1 16.70 -13.20 -67.13
N TYR A 2 15.69 -12.67 -67.84
CA TYR A 2 14.91 -11.50 -67.36
C TYR A 2 13.95 -11.79 -66.19
N ARG A 3 13.41 -13.02 -66.08
CA ARG A 3 12.46 -13.39 -65.00
C ARG A 3 13.10 -13.61 -63.63
N LEU A 4 14.39 -13.93 -63.57
CA LEU A 4 15.13 -14.11 -62.31
C LEU A 4 15.51 -12.78 -61.65
N PHE A 5 15.72 -11.73 -62.45
CA PHE A 5 16.05 -10.39 -61.93
C PHE A 5 14.85 -9.69 -61.27
N ILE A 6 13.62 -9.94 -61.76
CA ILE A 6 12.41 -9.32 -61.20
C ILE A 6 12.04 -9.94 -59.84
N SER A 7 12.23 -11.26 -59.64
CA SER A 7 12.01 -11.89 -58.33
C SER A 7 13.03 -11.46 -57.27
N LEU A 8 14.28 -11.16 -57.65
CA LEU A 8 15.29 -10.66 -56.70
C LEU A 8 15.01 -9.23 -56.24
N LEU A 9 14.46 -8.39 -57.13
CA LEU A 9 14.08 -7.00 -56.82
C LEU A 9 12.87 -6.89 -55.90
N LEU A 10 11.88 -7.78 -56.03
CA LEU A 10 10.73 -7.82 -55.11
C LEU A 10 11.10 -8.33 -53.71
N ALA A 11 12.01 -9.29 -53.60
CA ALA A 11 12.48 -9.78 -52.30
C ALA A 11 13.29 -8.71 -51.53
N PHE A 12 14.01 -7.84 -52.24
CA PHE A 12 14.77 -6.74 -51.63
C PHE A 12 13.86 -5.59 -51.15
N TYR A 13 12.72 -5.36 -51.81
CA TYR A 13 11.75 -4.33 -51.41
C TYR A 13 11.00 -4.69 -50.11
N PHE A 14 10.78 -5.98 -49.84
CA PHE A 14 10.17 -6.43 -48.57
C PHE A 14 11.15 -6.45 -47.40
N ALA A 15 12.47 -6.46 -47.65
CA ALA A 15 13.49 -6.43 -46.60
C ALA A 15 13.85 -5.01 -46.10
N LEU A 16 13.31 -3.97 -46.76
CA LEU A 16 13.60 -2.56 -46.44
C LEU A 16 12.45 -1.83 -45.74
N MET A 17 11.36 -2.52 -45.40
CA MET A 17 10.34 -1.95 -44.52
C MET A 17 10.84 -2.10 -43.08
N PRO A 18 11.29 -1.04 -42.39
CA PRO A 18 11.42 -1.13 -40.95
C PRO A 18 10.02 -1.44 -40.44
N VAL A 19 9.81 -2.66 -39.95
CA VAL A 19 8.66 -2.96 -39.10
C VAL A 19 8.93 -2.18 -37.82
N THR A 20 8.55 -0.91 -37.80
CA THR A 20 8.40 -0.17 -36.57
C THR A 20 7.20 -0.81 -35.88
N ALA A 21 7.47 -1.78 -35.01
CA ALA A 21 6.50 -2.24 -34.04
C ALA A 21 6.16 -1.03 -33.17
N GLN A 22 5.15 -0.26 -33.60
CA GLN A 22 4.64 0.85 -32.82
C GLN A 22 3.88 0.20 -31.67
N SER A 23 4.53 0.12 -30.51
CA SER A 23 3.89 -0.41 -29.31
C SER A 23 2.69 0.48 -28.99
N GLU A 24 1.53 -0.13 -28.82
CA GLU A 24 0.33 0.60 -28.41
C GLU A 24 0.59 1.29 -27.05
N PRO A 25 0.07 2.50 -26.85
CA PRO A 25 0.12 3.15 -25.55
C PRO A 25 -0.48 2.23 -24.48
N LEU A 26 0.06 2.29 -23.27
CA LEU A 26 -0.58 1.66 -22.14
C LEU A 26 -1.98 2.24 -21.96
N THR A 27 -2.88 1.43 -21.45
CA THR A 27 -4.19 1.89 -20.98
C THR A 27 -4.28 1.59 -19.50
N LEU A 28 -4.92 2.50 -18.77
CA LEU A 28 -5.26 2.29 -17.37
C LEU A 28 -6.66 1.66 -17.33
N PRO A 29 -6.79 0.33 -17.12
CA PRO A 29 -8.08 -0.32 -17.19
C PRO A 29 -9.00 0.15 -16.04
N PRO A 30 -10.32 -0.06 -16.13
CA PRO A 30 -11.22 0.11 -15.00
C PRO A 30 -10.90 -0.87 -13.85
N GLY A 31 -11.13 -0.41 -12.61
CA GLY A 31 -10.91 -1.21 -11.41
C GLY A 31 -10.59 -0.38 -10.17
N LEU A 32 -10.23 -1.09 -9.10
CA LEU A 32 -9.74 -0.54 -7.85
C LEU A 32 -8.32 -1.04 -7.61
N TRP A 33 -7.41 -0.13 -7.28
CA TRP A 33 -6.05 -0.44 -6.86
C TRP A 33 -5.80 0.13 -5.48
N GLU A 34 -5.01 -0.57 -4.68
CA GLU A 34 -4.73 -0.17 -3.31
C GLU A 34 -3.27 -0.33 -2.93
N GLY A 35 -2.80 0.53 -2.03
CA GLY A 35 -1.41 0.55 -1.62
C GLY A 35 -1.16 1.45 -0.41
N VAL A 36 0.06 1.40 0.12
CA VAL A 36 0.46 2.15 1.30
C VAL A 36 1.61 3.09 0.96
N SER A 37 1.40 4.39 1.15
CA SER A 37 2.47 5.39 1.08
C SER A 37 3.01 5.63 2.48
N GLU A 38 4.24 5.19 2.71
CA GLU A 38 4.94 5.35 3.99
C GLU A 38 5.34 6.81 4.25
N SER A 39 5.65 7.58 3.20
CA SER A 39 6.10 8.96 3.33
C SER A 39 5.04 9.89 3.93
N ASN A 40 3.75 9.63 3.67
CA ASN A 40 2.65 10.44 4.19
C ASN A 40 1.68 9.66 5.09
N TYR A 41 2.02 8.41 5.44
CA TYR A 41 1.20 7.52 6.27
C TYR A 41 -0.26 7.39 5.84
N ASN A 42 -0.49 7.41 4.51
CA ASN A 42 -1.81 7.21 3.95
C ASN A 42 -1.91 5.86 3.25
N TYR A 43 -3.07 5.24 3.43
CA TYR A 43 -3.53 4.18 2.56
C TYR A 43 -4.17 4.82 1.32
N LYS A 44 -3.73 4.39 0.14
CA LYS A 44 -4.12 4.93 -1.16
C LYS A 44 -5.09 3.98 -1.84
N LEU A 45 -6.19 4.52 -2.37
CA LEU A 45 -7.11 3.77 -3.23
C LEU A 45 -7.26 4.54 -4.55
N LEU A 46 -6.81 3.96 -5.66
CA LEU A 46 -7.05 4.51 -6.99
C LEU A 46 -8.21 3.76 -7.62
N GLN A 47 -9.27 4.48 -7.98
CA GLN A 47 -10.45 3.93 -8.62
C GLN A 47 -10.60 4.52 -10.01
N ILE A 48 -10.55 3.66 -11.02
CA ILE A 48 -10.80 3.98 -12.43
C ILE A 48 -12.12 3.35 -12.81
N ASN A 49 -13.04 4.16 -13.32
CA ASN A 49 -14.41 3.75 -13.63
C ASN A 49 -14.66 3.80 -15.13
N GLU A 50 -15.59 2.99 -15.61
CA GLU A 50 -15.98 2.93 -17.02
C GLU A 50 -16.68 4.21 -17.52
N ASN A 51 -17.30 4.96 -16.62
CA ASN A 51 -18.03 6.18 -16.95
C ASN A 51 -17.13 7.42 -17.13
N GLY A 52 -15.81 7.28 -16.97
CA GLY A 52 -14.86 8.39 -17.06
C GLY A 52 -14.75 9.26 -15.80
N GLU A 53 -15.52 9.01 -14.74
CA GLU A 53 -15.39 9.71 -13.45
C GLU A 53 -14.52 8.87 -12.51
N HIS A 54 -13.36 9.37 -12.11
CA HIS A 54 -12.37 8.62 -11.35
C HIS A 54 -12.13 9.21 -9.97
N PHE A 55 -11.51 8.42 -9.08
CA PHE A 55 -11.24 8.87 -7.71
C PHE A 55 -9.90 8.36 -7.19
N LEU A 56 -9.12 9.24 -6.58
CA LEU A 56 -8.05 8.87 -5.66
C LEU A 56 -8.55 9.10 -4.23
N PHE A 57 -8.54 8.07 -3.39
CA PHE A 57 -8.79 8.20 -1.97
C PHE A 57 -7.48 8.14 -1.18
N GLU A 58 -7.35 9.05 -0.22
CA GLU A 58 -6.24 9.09 0.72
C GLU A 58 -6.82 8.92 2.12
N ALA A 59 -6.60 7.74 2.70
CA ALA A 59 -7.13 7.37 4.00
C ALA A 59 -6.00 7.39 5.03
N GLY A 60 -6.10 8.27 6.03
CA GLY A 60 -5.07 8.41 7.06
C GLY A 60 -4.95 7.16 7.93
N ILE A 61 -3.76 6.56 8.00
CA ILE A 61 -3.57 5.34 8.80
C ILE A 61 -3.55 5.69 10.30
N GLY A 62 -2.83 6.76 10.67
CA GLY A 62 -2.67 7.16 12.08
C GLY A 62 -3.95 7.63 12.77
N ASN A 63 -5.02 7.93 12.03
CA ASN A 63 -6.33 8.27 12.57
C ASN A 63 -7.36 7.14 12.39
N ALA A 64 -6.89 5.91 12.13
CA ALA A 64 -7.72 4.74 11.84
C ALA A 64 -8.78 4.98 10.75
N PHE A 65 -8.41 5.72 9.70
CA PHE A 65 -9.27 6.04 8.57
C PHE A 65 -10.54 6.83 8.92
N ARG A 66 -10.58 7.50 10.08
CA ARG A 66 -11.68 8.41 10.44
C ARG A 66 -11.86 9.55 9.43
N HIS A 67 -10.77 9.95 8.78
CA HIS A 67 -10.80 10.93 7.69
C HIS A 67 -10.25 10.31 6.41
N ILE A 68 -11.07 10.33 5.36
CA ILE A 68 -10.70 9.88 4.03
C ILE A 68 -10.91 11.07 3.09
N ARG A 69 -9.81 11.54 2.48
CA ARG A 69 -9.87 12.55 1.43
C ARG A 69 -10.18 11.85 0.11
N ARG A 70 -11.19 12.31 -0.60
CA ARG A 70 -11.57 11.83 -1.94
C ARG A 70 -11.18 12.88 -2.96
N LEU A 71 -10.39 12.54 -3.97
CA LEU A 71 -9.93 13.43 -5.02
C LEU A 71 -10.54 12.96 -6.35
N PRO A 72 -11.60 13.63 -6.86
CA PRO A 72 -12.18 13.31 -8.15
C PRO A 72 -11.28 13.78 -9.30
N PHE A 73 -11.30 13.04 -10.40
CA PHE A 73 -10.68 13.41 -11.68
C PHE A 73 -11.39 12.67 -12.81
N ASP A 74 -10.98 12.90 -14.06
CA ASP A 74 -11.59 12.28 -15.23
C ASP A 74 -10.52 11.88 -16.27
N ASN A 75 -10.95 11.40 -17.43
CA ASN A 75 -10.07 10.96 -18.52
C ASN A 75 -9.14 12.07 -19.04
N ASP A 76 -9.55 13.35 -18.97
CA ASP A 76 -8.73 14.47 -19.46
C ASP A 76 -7.50 14.71 -18.57
N HIS A 77 -7.50 14.12 -17.38
CA HIS A 77 -6.39 14.17 -16.43
C HIS A 77 -5.42 12.98 -16.56
N ILE A 78 -5.69 12.04 -17.47
CA ILE A 78 -4.88 10.83 -17.67
C ILE A 78 -4.17 10.89 -19.02
N GLU A 79 -2.85 10.85 -18.99
CA GLU A 79 -2.02 10.73 -20.19
C GLU A 79 -1.18 9.46 -20.12
N CYS A 80 -1.38 8.53 -21.06
CA CYS A 80 -0.61 7.30 -21.12
C CYS A 80 0.32 7.27 -22.34
N ASN A 81 1.53 6.80 -22.12
CA ASN A 81 2.47 6.43 -23.17
C ASN A 81 2.79 4.93 -23.08
N THR A 82 3.84 4.48 -23.76
CA THR A 82 4.20 3.07 -23.84
C THR A 82 4.83 2.51 -22.55
N LEU A 83 5.23 3.37 -21.61
CA LEU A 83 5.96 3.01 -20.39
C LEU A 83 5.16 3.27 -19.11
N ASN A 84 4.36 4.33 -19.09
CA ASN A 84 3.58 4.71 -17.92
C ASN A 84 2.30 5.47 -18.28
N CYS A 85 1.44 5.63 -17.28
CA CYS A 85 0.35 6.60 -17.28
C CYS A 85 0.64 7.67 -16.24
N GLU A 86 0.47 8.93 -16.61
CA GLU A 86 0.50 10.07 -15.72
C GLU A 86 -0.93 10.52 -15.39
N ILE A 87 -1.20 10.78 -14.11
CA ILE A 87 -2.46 11.35 -13.64
C ILE A 87 -2.15 12.68 -12.97
N THR A 88 -2.72 13.76 -13.49
CA THR A 88 -2.60 15.10 -12.92
C THR A 88 -3.87 15.45 -12.14
N LEU A 89 -3.76 15.57 -10.83
CA LEU A 89 -4.88 15.81 -9.93
C LEU A 89 -4.82 17.25 -9.39
N PRO A 90 -5.89 18.05 -9.56
CA PRO A 90 -5.99 19.32 -8.84
C PRO A 90 -6.06 19.04 -7.32
N SER A 91 -5.23 19.71 -6.51
CA SER A 91 -5.35 19.63 -5.06
C SER A 91 -6.49 20.50 -4.57
N TYR A 92 -7.06 20.15 -3.41
CA TYR A 92 -8.04 21.01 -2.71
C TYR A 92 -7.46 22.33 -2.21
N GLU A 93 -6.13 22.40 -2.04
CA GLU A 93 -5.47 23.64 -1.67
C GLU A 93 -5.13 24.40 -2.96
N ASP A 94 -5.68 25.61 -3.08
CA ASP A 94 -5.49 26.46 -4.26
C ASP A 94 -4.01 26.50 -4.66
N GLY A 95 -3.74 26.10 -5.90
CA GLY A 95 -2.43 26.14 -6.50
C GLY A 95 -1.45 25.05 -6.07
N TYR A 96 -1.91 23.98 -5.43
CA TYR A 96 -1.15 22.75 -5.35
C TYR A 96 -1.66 21.75 -6.39
N VAL A 97 -0.74 21.03 -7.04
CA VAL A 97 -1.08 20.00 -8.05
C VAL A 97 -0.38 18.72 -7.67
N LYS A 98 -1.09 17.59 -7.76
CA LYS A 98 -0.54 16.28 -7.48
C LYS A 98 -0.38 15.50 -8.78
N HIS A 99 0.79 14.93 -8.98
CA HIS A 99 1.12 14.12 -10.14
C HIS A 99 1.36 12.69 -9.70
N LEU A 100 0.72 11.73 -10.36
CA LEU A 100 0.98 10.30 -10.17
C LEU A 100 1.56 9.74 -11.48
N ILE A 101 2.75 9.17 -11.43
CA ILE A 101 3.31 8.40 -12.55
C ILE A 101 3.19 6.92 -12.20
N LEU A 102 2.36 6.20 -12.96
CA LEU A 102 2.07 4.79 -12.78
C LEU A 102 2.82 3.97 -13.83
N SER A 103 3.79 3.19 -13.37
CA SER A 103 4.52 2.22 -14.21
C SER A 103 4.03 0.81 -13.91
N PRO A 104 3.67 0.00 -14.92
CA PRO A 104 3.27 -1.40 -14.70
C PRO A 104 4.31 -2.16 -13.88
N TYR A 105 3.85 -2.95 -12.90
CA TYR A 105 4.73 -3.69 -12.00
C TYR A 105 4.18 -5.07 -11.71
N ILE A 106 4.75 -6.07 -12.39
CA ILE A 106 4.23 -7.44 -12.43
C ILE A 106 2.79 -7.39 -13.02
N ASP A 107 2.26 -8.43 -13.66
CA ASP A 107 1.05 -8.33 -14.50
C ASP A 107 -0.25 -7.82 -13.81
N THR A 108 -0.20 -7.49 -12.51
CA THR A 108 -1.35 -7.16 -11.67
C THR A 108 -1.24 -5.85 -10.87
N GLY A 109 -0.15 -5.09 -10.97
CA GLY A 109 0.07 -3.90 -10.13
C GLY A 109 0.78 -2.74 -10.83
N TYR A 110 0.95 -1.64 -10.09
CA TYR A 110 1.69 -0.46 -10.52
C TYR A 110 2.71 -0.02 -9.45
N GLN A 111 3.91 0.37 -9.87
CA GLN A 111 4.74 1.26 -9.06
C GLN A 111 4.31 2.69 -9.33
N VAL A 112 4.11 3.46 -8.26
CA VAL A 112 3.67 4.85 -8.33
C VAL A 112 4.77 5.75 -7.81
N LEU A 113 5.11 6.77 -8.61
CA LEU A 113 5.79 7.97 -8.14
C LEU A 113 4.74 9.07 -7.99
N GLU A 114 4.44 9.44 -6.74
CA GLU A 114 3.57 10.56 -6.42
C GLU A 114 4.41 11.78 -6.10
N SER A 115 4.09 12.92 -6.70
CA SER A 115 4.69 14.21 -6.34
C SER A 115 3.63 15.29 -6.19
N THR A 116 3.89 16.28 -5.35
CA THR A 116 3.06 17.48 -5.22
C THR A 116 3.90 18.69 -5.58
N THR A 117 3.36 19.56 -6.43
CA THR A 117 3.92 20.87 -6.77
C THR A 117 3.11 21.97 -6.10
N ASN A 118 3.75 23.11 -5.82
CA ASN A 118 3.10 24.32 -5.33
C ASN A 118 2.72 25.28 -6.49
N LYS A 119 2.21 26.47 -6.14
CA LYS A 119 1.77 27.53 -7.08
C LYS A 119 2.80 27.93 -8.13
N ASN A 120 4.08 27.69 -7.85
CA ASN A 120 5.21 28.04 -8.72
C ASN A 120 5.79 26.82 -9.45
N ASN A 121 5.03 25.71 -9.54
CA ASN A 121 5.45 24.42 -10.09
C ASN A 121 6.72 23.84 -9.43
N LYS A 122 7.02 24.23 -8.19
CA LYS A 122 8.16 23.65 -7.45
C LYS A 122 7.70 22.39 -6.72
N PRO A 123 8.43 21.26 -6.84
CA PRO A 123 8.12 20.05 -6.10
C PRO A 123 8.36 20.29 -4.60
N ILE A 124 7.41 19.87 -3.76
CA ILE A 124 7.48 20.03 -2.30
C ILE A 124 7.39 18.71 -1.54
N LEU A 125 6.84 17.67 -2.17
CA LEU A 125 6.72 16.34 -1.61
C LEU A 125 6.84 15.33 -2.76
N SER A 126 7.54 14.23 -2.49
CA SER A 126 7.60 13.09 -3.39
C SER A 126 7.53 11.81 -2.55
N SER A 127 6.79 10.82 -3.03
CA SER A 127 6.69 9.50 -2.40
C SER A 127 6.57 8.41 -3.44
N THR A 128 7.04 7.22 -3.13
CA THR A 128 6.89 6.04 -3.98
C THR A 128 6.16 4.95 -3.24
N TYR A 129 5.24 4.28 -3.91
CA TYR A 129 4.51 3.15 -3.35
C TYR A 129 4.01 2.21 -4.44
N GLN A 130 3.64 1.00 -4.04
CA GLN A 130 3.04 0.02 -4.93
C GLN A 130 1.52 0.03 -4.79
N LEU A 131 0.83 -0.06 -5.92
CA LEU A 131 -0.60 -0.27 -6.04
C LEU A 131 -0.88 -1.69 -6.55
N ASP A 132 -1.61 -2.49 -5.77
CA ASP A 132 -2.05 -3.83 -6.13
C ASP A 132 -3.55 -3.80 -6.50
N LYS A 133 -3.92 -4.50 -7.59
CA LYS A 133 -5.32 -4.56 -8.04
C LYS A 133 -6.19 -5.30 -7.03
N GLN A 134 -7.25 -4.66 -6.55
CA GLN A 134 -8.23 -5.21 -5.63
C GLN A 134 -9.50 -5.62 -6.39
N LYS A 135 -9.85 -6.91 -6.30
CA LYS A 135 -11.02 -7.49 -6.98
C LYS A 135 -12.28 -7.54 -6.10
N LYS A 136 -12.10 -7.39 -4.79
CA LYS A 136 -13.16 -7.50 -3.78
C LYS A 136 -13.16 -6.24 -2.92
N GLN A 137 -13.35 -6.40 -1.62
CA GLN A 137 -13.35 -5.32 -0.64
C GLN A 137 -11.92 -4.87 -0.33
N SER A 138 -11.70 -3.55 -0.30
CA SER A 138 -10.41 -2.96 0.05
C SER A 138 -10.00 -3.26 1.49
N SER A 139 -8.70 -3.25 1.76
CA SER A 139 -8.18 -3.44 3.13
C SER A 139 -8.68 -2.37 4.09
N VAL A 140 -8.88 -1.12 3.64
CA VAL A 140 -9.48 -0.05 4.44
C VAL A 140 -10.89 -0.43 4.89
N ARG A 141 -11.73 -0.95 3.97
CA ARG A 141 -13.06 -1.41 4.35
C ARG A 141 -13.00 -2.65 5.25
N ASN A 142 -12.11 -3.60 4.99
CA ASN A 142 -11.92 -4.78 5.85
C ASN A 142 -11.52 -4.36 7.27
N PHE A 143 -10.65 -3.36 7.42
CA PHE A 143 -10.29 -2.79 8.72
C PHE A 143 -11.50 -2.14 9.40
N ILE A 144 -12.21 -1.25 8.70
CA ILE A 144 -13.37 -0.54 9.25
C ILE A 144 -14.42 -1.55 9.71
N ASP A 145 -14.70 -2.57 8.92
CA ASP A 145 -15.68 -3.60 9.24
C ASP A 145 -15.26 -4.44 10.44
N MET A 146 -13.97 -4.79 10.54
CA MET A 146 -13.41 -5.54 11.66
C MET A 146 -13.54 -4.78 13.00
N TYR A 147 -13.39 -3.45 12.97
CA TYR A 147 -13.31 -2.62 14.18
C TYR A 147 -14.55 -1.75 14.43
N ARG A 148 -15.56 -1.78 13.55
CA ARG A 148 -16.74 -0.89 13.58
C ARG A 148 -17.41 -0.79 14.96
N GLY A 149 -17.54 -1.91 15.67
CA GLY A 149 -18.22 -1.98 16.97
C GLY A 149 -17.29 -1.89 18.19
N SER A 150 -15.97 -1.89 18.00
CA SER A 150 -14.99 -1.97 19.09
C SER A 150 -13.98 -0.83 19.10
N ILE A 151 -13.84 -0.07 18.02
CA ILE A 151 -12.76 0.92 17.87
C ILE A 151 -12.77 1.99 18.96
N GLU A 152 -13.94 2.47 19.38
CA GLU A 152 -14.04 3.46 20.45
C GLU A 152 -13.65 2.87 21.80
N ALA A 153 -14.11 1.66 22.12
CA ALA A 153 -13.74 0.96 23.35
C ALA A 153 -12.23 0.67 23.40
N LEU A 154 -11.64 0.32 22.25
CA LEU A 154 -10.21 0.08 22.10
C LEU A 154 -9.37 1.36 22.18
N ALA A 155 -9.88 2.46 21.65
CA ALA A 155 -9.25 3.77 21.78
C ALA A 155 -9.27 4.26 23.24
N ASN A 156 -10.36 3.97 23.98
CA ASN A 156 -10.50 4.35 25.39
C ASN A 156 -9.71 3.45 26.36
N THR A 157 -9.16 2.31 25.90
CA THR A 157 -8.26 1.46 26.70
C THR A 157 -6.80 1.86 26.59
N ALA A 158 -6.49 2.91 25.82
CA ALA A 158 -5.15 3.47 25.70
C ALA A 158 -4.64 3.97 27.07
N THR A 159 -3.55 3.40 27.54
CA THR A 159 -2.79 3.87 28.73
C THR A 159 -1.39 4.29 28.31
N ASP A 160 -0.57 4.86 29.20
CA ASP A 160 0.83 5.23 28.87
C ASP A 160 1.73 4.02 28.52
N ASP A 161 1.23 2.79 28.63
CA ASP A 161 1.95 1.54 28.32
C ASP A 161 1.54 0.96 26.94
N ILE A 162 1.95 -0.26 26.61
CA ILE A 162 1.69 -0.90 25.31
C ILE A 162 0.22 -1.22 25.00
N PHE A 163 -0.68 -1.09 25.97
CA PHE A 163 -2.07 -1.52 25.85
C PHE A 163 -2.90 -0.63 24.92
N GLY A 164 -3.81 -1.25 24.18
CA GLY A 164 -4.72 -0.59 23.25
C GLY A 164 -4.62 -1.14 21.82
N LEU A 165 -5.31 -0.45 20.91
CA LEU A 165 -5.26 -0.70 19.47
C LEU A 165 -4.20 0.20 18.82
N TRP A 166 -3.31 -0.40 18.07
CA TRP A 166 -2.34 0.30 17.25
C TRP A 166 -2.51 -0.08 15.79
N VAL A 167 -2.35 0.89 14.90
CA VAL A 167 -2.53 0.72 13.46
C VAL A 167 -1.36 1.37 12.74
N GLY A 168 -0.85 0.74 11.70
CA GLY A 168 0.27 1.29 10.97
C GLY A 168 0.71 0.43 9.81
N ILE A 169 2.00 0.51 9.52
CA ILE A 169 2.60 -0.04 8.32
C ILE A 169 3.57 -1.14 8.73
N MET A 170 3.48 -2.29 8.06
CA MET A 170 4.49 -3.32 8.08
C MET A 170 5.14 -3.42 6.71
N ARG A 171 6.47 -3.40 6.68
CA ARG A 171 7.25 -3.74 5.50
C ARG A 171 7.54 -5.24 5.52
N ILE A 172 7.07 -5.95 4.50
CA ILE A 172 7.17 -7.40 4.37
C ILE A 172 7.44 -7.76 2.90
N SER A 173 8.48 -8.56 2.65
CA SER A 173 8.88 -8.95 1.28
C SER A 173 8.99 -7.76 0.30
N GLY A 174 9.51 -6.63 0.78
CA GLY A 174 9.70 -5.40 -0.02
C GLY A 174 8.44 -4.55 -0.22
N LYS A 175 7.27 -5.00 0.27
CA LYS A 175 6.00 -4.28 0.18
C LYS A 175 5.62 -3.64 1.51
N ASN A 176 4.90 -2.53 1.44
CA ASN A 176 4.30 -1.89 2.59
C ASN A 176 2.81 -2.27 2.66
N GLU A 177 2.40 -2.78 3.81
CA GLU A 177 1.04 -3.24 4.05
C GLU A 177 0.48 -2.70 5.35
N LEU A 178 -0.84 -2.61 5.41
CA LEU A 178 -1.56 -2.18 6.61
C LEU A 178 -1.53 -3.31 7.64
N ILE A 179 -1.21 -2.96 8.88
CA ILE A 179 -1.35 -3.86 10.01
C ILE A 179 -2.04 -3.18 11.20
N SER A 180 -2.67 -3.99 12.03
CA SER A 180 -3.17 -3.59 13.35
C SER A 180 -2.70 -4.57 14.42
N ILE A 181 -2.45 -4.08 15.63
CA ILE A 181 -2.19 -4.91 16.81
C ILE A 181 -3.08 -4.44 17.96
N GLU A 182 -3.74 -5.41 18.58
CA GLU A 182 -4.52 -5.25 19.79
C GLU A 182 -3.73 -5.86 20.95
N ILE A 183 -3.42 -5.06 21.96
CA ILE A 183 -2.69 -5.50 23.16
C ILE A 183 -3.56 -5.24 24.38
N TYR A 184 -3.81 -6.28 25.16
CA TYR A 184 -4.62 -6.20 26.38
C TYR A 184 -3.83 -6.68 27.60
N PRO A 185 -4.15 -6.18 28.81
CA PRO A 185 -3.46 -6.61 30.02
C PRO A 185 -3.84 -8.01 30.50
N ASN A 186 -5.05 -8.50 30.17
CA ASN A 186 -5.67 -9.66 30.83
C ASN A 186 -6.42 -10.59 29.87
N LYS A 187 -6.26 -10.42 28.55
CA LYS A 187 -6.85 -11.31 27.55
C LYS A 187 -5.94 -11.40 26.33
N GLU A 188 -6.21 -12.38 25.48
CA GLU A 188 -5.46 -12.63 24.25
C GLU A 188 -5.41 -11.37 23.37
N GLY A 189 -4.20 -11.00 22.96
CA GLY A 189 -3.92 -9.96 21.97
C GLY A 189 -3.86 -10.53 20.56
N ARG A 190 -3.91 -9.66 19.56
CA ARG A 190 -3.97 -10.06 18.16
C ARG A 190 -3.22 -9.11 17.25
N LEU A 191 -2.40 -9.65 16.36
CA LEU A 191 -1.79 -8.94 15.23
C LEU A 191 -2.51 -9.36 13.94
N VAL A 192 -2.95 -8.38 13.16
CA VAL A 192 -3.64 -8.58 11.88
C VAL A 192 -2.89 -7.83 10.79
N ARG A 193 -2.62 -8.53 9.69
CA ARG A 193 -2.07 -8.01 8.44
C ARG A 193 -3.13 -8.01 7.36
N PHE A 194 -3.34 -6.86 6.73
CA PHE A 194 -4.27 -6.68 5.62
C PHE A 194 -3.48 -6.68 4.31
N ILE A 195 -3.62 -7.74 3.53
CA ILE A 195 -2.81 -7.99 2.34
C ILE A 195 -3.39 -7.18 1.16
N ASN A 196 -2.62 -6.25 0.61
CA ASN A 196 -3.05 -5.45 -0.53
C ASN A 196 -3.39 -6.33 -1.75
N GLY A 197 -4.44 -5.96 -2.49
CA GLY A 197 -4.91 -6.70 -3.66
C GLY A 197 -5.61 -8.03 -3.33
N SER A 198 -5.83 -8.30 -2.05
CA SER A 198 -6.44 -9.52 -1.53
C SER A 198 -7.58 -9.17 -0.58
N SER A 199 -8.59 -10.04 -0.48
CA SER A 199 -9.61 -9.94 0.57
C SER A 199 -9.22 -10.67 1.85
N TYR A 200 -8.07 -11.34 1.87
CA TYR A 200 -7.61 -12.14 3.00
C TYR A 200 -6.79 -11.28 3.96
N THR A 201 -7.01 -11.50 5.25
CA THR A 201 -6.10 -11.07 6.31
C THR A 201 -5.23 -12.24 6.75
N ASN A 202 -4.00 -11.94 7.17
CA ASN A 202 -3.16 -12.90 7.89
C ASN A 202 -3.08 -12.45 9.35
N GLN A 203 -3.29 -13.35 10.30
CA GLN A 203 -3.41 -12.98 11.70
C GLN A 203 -2.69 -13.96 12.62
N THR A 204 -2.22 -13.45 13.75
CA THR A 204 -1.67 -14.24 14.84
C THR A 204 -2.11 -13.68 16.18
N SER A 205 -2.11 -14.50 17.22
CA SER A 205 -2.51 -14.14 18.57
C SER A 205 -1.40 -14.40 19.58
N PHE A 206 -1.51 -13.81 20.76
CA PHE A 206 -0.56 -14.00 21.86
C PHE A 206 -1.25 -13.76 23.20
N ASN A 207 -0.87 -14.50 24.22
CA ASN A 207 -1.39 -14.26 25.57
C ASN A 207 -0.56 -13.18 26.29
N PRO A 208 -1.10 -12.55 27.36
CA PRO A 208 -0.34 -11.62 28.18
C PRO A 208 0.95 -12.21 28.73
N GLU A 209 0.98 -13.50 29.11
CA GLU A 209 2.20 -14.17 29.59
C GLU A 209 3.30 -14.33 28.53
N ASP A 210 2.97 -14.23 27.24
CA ASP A 210 3.94 -14.31 26.14
C ASP A 210 4.66 -12.98 25.87
N ILE A 211 4.26 -11.92 26.58
CA ILE A 211 4.85 -10.59 26.49
C ILE A 211 5.91 -10.44 27.58
N LEU A 212 7.16 -10.31 27.17
CA LEU A 212 8.29 -10.03 28.06
C LEU A 212 8.76 -8.59 27.86
N LYS A 213 9.09 -7.92 28.97
CA LYS A 213 9.63 -6.57 28.96
C LYS A 213 11.01 -6.55 29.61
N GLU A 214 12.00 -6.08 28.87
CA GLU A 214 13.37 -5.90 29.33
C GLU A 214 13.78 -4.44 29.09
N GLY A 215 13.79 -3.64 30.17
CA GLY A 215 13.96 -2.19 30.05
C GLY A 215 12.83 -1.54 29.26
N SER A 216 13.15 -0.93 28.12
CA SER A 216 12.20 -0.27 27.20
C SER A 216 11.78 -1.16 26.01
N VAL A 217 12.30 -2.39 25.95
CA VAL A 217 12.07 -3.33 24.85
C VAL A 217 11.03 -4.36 25.26
N TYR A 218 10.10 -4.62 24.34
CA TYR A 218 9.09 -5.67 24.46
C TYR A 218 9.38 -6.76 23.44
N THR A 219 9.35 -8.00 23.88
CA THR A 219 9.35 -9.18 23.01
C THR A 219 8.06 -9.95 23.20
N VAL A 220 7.45 -10.40 22.11
CA VAL A 220 6.20 -11.16 22.13
C VAL A 220 6.35 -12.41 21.29
N LYS A 221 6.03 -13.57 21.86
CA LYS A 221 5.85 -14.80 21.10
C LYS A 221 4.40 -14.90 20.66
N THR A 222 4.16 -15.30 19.42
CA THR A 222 2.79 -15.42 18.89
C THR A 222 2.49 -16.84 18.45
N SER A 223 1.20 -17.14 18.28
CA SER A 223 0.67 -18.49 18.05
C SER A 223 0.86 -19.01 16.62
N HIS A 224 1.18 -18.14 15.65
CA HIS A 224 1.18 -18.54 14.24
C HIS A 224 2.49 -19.25 13.87
N PRO A 225 2.47 -20.39 13.17
CA PRO A 225 3.68 -21.18 12.91
C PRO A 225 4.70 -20.50 12.00
N THR A 226 4.25 -19.67 11.05
CA THR A 226 5.10 -19.11 9.97
C THR A 226 4.96 -17.62 9.70
N PHE A 227 4.16 -16.88 10.46
CA PHE A 227 3.90 -15.45 10.25
C PHE A 227 4.06 -14.72 11.57
N ALA A 228 4.96 -13.75 11.61
CA ALA A 228 5.19 -12.86 12.74
C ALA A 228 5.20 -13.61 14.09
N ASN A 229 5.87 -14.78 14.12
CA ASN A 229 5.85 -15.69 15.27
C ASN A 229 6.69 -15.19 16.45
N SER A 230 7.44 -14.12 16.23
CA SER A 230 8.10 -13.33 17.25
C SER A 230 8.07 -11.85 16.86
N LEU A 231 7.74 -11.00 17.84
CA LEU A 231 7.77 -9.55 17.73
C LEU A 231 8.82 -8.98 18.70
N LEU A 232 9.45 -7.89 18.30
CA LEU A 232 10.37 -7.11 19.10
C LEU A 232 10.06 -5.63 18.85
N PHE A 233 9.68 -4.86 19.87
CA PHE A 233 9.33 -3.46 19.67
C PHE A 233 9.61 -2.56 20.88
N THR A 234 9.62 -1.26 20.62
CA THR A 234 9.78 -0.21 21.61
C THR A 234 8.73 0.87 21.41
N ILE A 235 8.31 1.52 22.49
CA ILE A 235 7.51 2.74 22.45
C ILE A 235 8.46 3.93 22.27
N ARG A 236 8.41 4.61 21.11
CA ARG A 236 9.25 5.79 20.83
C ARG A 236 8.68 7.07 21.42
N SER A 237 7.36 7.17 21.42
CA SER A 237 6.59 8.24 22.07
C SER A 237 5.27 7.62 22.55
N SER A 238 4.49 8.33 23.36
CA SER A 238 3.20 7.83 23.86
C SER A 238 2.27 7.28 22.77
N ASN A 239 2.46 7.69 21.51
CA ASN A 239 1.55 7.38 20.42
C ASN A 239 2.23 6.60 19.28
N VAL A 240 3.52 6.27 19.38
CA VAL A 240 4.27 5.63 18.30
C VAL A 240 5.06 4.43 18.80
N LEU A 241 4.85 3.29 18.14
CA LEU A 241 5.52 2.04 18.40
C LEU A 241 6.28 1.61 17.14
N ASN A 242 7.57 1.30 17.28
CA ASN A 242 8.40 0.78 16.21
C ASN A 242 8.95 -0.58 16.59
N GLY A 243 9.03 -1.48 15.61
CA GLY A 243 9.51 -2.81 15.88
C GLY A 243 9.89 -3.63 14.66
N TYR A 244 10.28 -4.85 14.97
CA TYR A 244 10.60 -5.91 14.04
C TYR A 244 9.69 -7.09 14.34
N ALA A 245 9.24 -7.77 13.30
CA ALA A 245 8.66 -9.09 13.42
C ALA A 245 9.51 -10.06 12.61
N TYR A 246 9.58 -11.30 13.06
CA TYR A 246 10.25 -12.35 12.30
C TYR A 246 9.51 -13.68 12.46
N SER A 247 9.71 -14.55 11.48
CA SER A 247 9.15 -15.89 11.43
C SER A 247 10.29 -16.90 11.42
N VAL A 248 10.31 -17.81 12.40
CA VAL A 248 11.21 -18.97 12.42
C VAL A 248 10.40 -20.25 12.36
N TYR A 249 10.67 -21.12 11.39
CA TYR A 249 10.04 -22.43 11.29
C TYR A 249 11.11 -23.51 11.23
N LYS A 250 11.03 -24.50 12.14
CA LYS A 250 12.04 -25.58 12.26
C LYS A 250 13.48 -25.05 12.32
N ASN A 251 13.72 -24.04 13.16
CA ASN A 251 15.01 -23.36 13.34
C ASN A 251 15.58 -22.69 12.09
N ARG A 252 14.74 -22.37 11.09
CA ARG A 252 15.14 -21.62 9.90
C ARG A 252 14.37 -20.29 9.84
N PRO A 253 15.07 -19.16 9.63
CA PRO A 253 14.40 -17.90 9.38
C PRO A 253 13.64 -17.99 8.05
N LEU A 254 12.36 -17.62 8.08
CA LEU A 254 11.51 -17.58 6.89
C LEU A 254 11.38 -16.17 6.34
N GLU A 255 11.10 -15.22 7.23
CA GLU A 255 10.77 -13.86 6.84
C GLU A 255 11.08 -12.89 7.99
N SER A 256 11.49 -11.69 7.63
CA SER A 256 11.71 -10.58 8.55
C SER A 256 10.90 -9.38 8.08
N MET A 257 10.42 -8.62 9.04
CA MET A 257 9.47 -7.54 8.85
C MET A 257 9.88 -6.37 9.75
N THR A 258 9.67 -5.15 9.29
CA THR A 258 9.75 -3.95 10.13
C THR A 258 8.38 -3.32 10.20
N PHE A 259 8.04 -2.70 11.32
CA PHE A 259 6.76 -2.01 11.43
C PHE A 259 6.83 -0.75 12.27
N THR A 260 5.92 0.17 11.95
CA THR A 260 5.67 1.39 12.70
C THR A 260 4.18 1.56 12.87
N LEU A 261 3.72 1.73 14.10
CA LEU A 261 2.31 1.78 14.48
C LEU A 261 2.01 3.05 15.26
N TYR A 262 0.82 3.56 15.05
CA TYR A 262 0.25 4.69 15.77
C TYR A 262 -0.84 4.19 16.67
N ARG A 263 -0.83 4.66 17.91
CA ARG A 263 -1.91 4.35 18.84
C ARG A 263 -3.17 5.07 18.40
N ILE A 264 -4.28 4.35 18.39
CA ILE A 264 -5.59 4.95 18.14
C ILE A 264 -6.08 5.58 19.43
N HIS A 265 -6.29 6.89 19.38
CA HIS A 265 -6.89 7.68 20.44
C HIS A 265 -8.29 8.11 20.03
N ASN A 266 -9.14 8.46 21.00
CA ASN A 266 -10.41 9.10 20.70
C ASN A 266 -10.18 10.57 20.35
#